data_AF-A0A958WTJ7-F1
#
_entry.id   AF-A0A958WTJ7-F1
#
_cell.length_a   1.000
_cell.length_b   1.000
_cell.length_c   1.000
_cell.angle_alpha   90.00
_cell.angle_beta   90.00
_cell.angle_gamma   90.00
#
_symmetry.space_group_name_H-M   'P 1'
#
loop_
_entity.id
_entity.type
_entity.pdbx_description
1 polymer ?
#
loop_
_entity_poly.entity_id
_entity_poly.type
_entity_poly.pdbx_seq_one_letter_code
_entity_poly.pdbx_strand_id
1 'polypeptide(L)'
;MKKTLFRRSFPNKNFFLLIVLITIISCDKSDGTDVIVEPPNPLAVDLTKLPFGGSSPTNILIRNQGAPNPDFLSLWLCGLPSNGAGNSDATDWTNPDGTWDYTRKPQVEGNVTWISEFNVSLDGNGNRIITGNALPDHPTGVFPITPGSVAYKYDGNPNVISEHDVLYTFPAIPEVAPEPSCVFFGPSGISLSGSAIYHGASTLGNDAAAHEMLDRFGGHTDGTERYHYHFPAQDLQDHIHPHASGHSALMGYMLDGFGIYGPYGEDGKLLSSADLDECHGHTHPVLWDGEMVDLYHYHWTYDFPYNIGCFKGTPQ
;
A
#
# COMPACT_ATOMS: atom_id res chain seq x y z
N MET A 1 1.60 -72.45 25.09
CA MET A 1 0.27 -71.79 25.22
C MET A 1 0.00 -71.54 26.70
N LYS A 2 -0.63 -70.39 27.03
CA LYS A 2 -0.97 -69.84 28.37
C LYS A 2 0.08 -68.93 29.04
N LYS A 3 -0.20 -67.62 29.00
CA LYS A 3 0.21 -66.58 29.98
C LYS A 3 -1.01 -65.63 30.11
N THR A 4 -1.90 -65.88 31.07
CA THR A 4 -2.04 -65.19 32.38
C THR A 4 -2.27 -63.68 32.26
N LEU A 5 -3.52 -63.26 32.49
CA LEU A 5 -3.99 -61.87 32.53
C LEU A 5 -3.42 -61.10 33.75
N PHE A 6 -3.02 -59.85 33.53
CA PHE A 6 -2.81 -58.87 34.60
C PHE A 6 -4.12 -58.12 34.90
N ARG A 7 -4.55 -58.13 36.17
CA ARG A 7 -5.71 -57.36 36.68
C ARG A 7 -5.25 -55.98 37.18
N ARG A 8 -5.94 -54.93 36.72
CA ARG A 8 -5.84 -53.56 37.25
C ARG A 8 -6.51 -53.44 38.61
N SER A 9 -5.97 -52.59 39.48
CA SER A 9 -6.54 -52.18 40.77
C SER A 9 -6.67 -50.65 40.80
N PHE A 10 -7.90 -50.13 40.82
CA PHE A 10 -8.23 -48.75 41.19
C PHE A 10 -9.15 -48.80 42.43
N PRO A 11 -8.86 -48.06 43.51
CA PRO A 11 -9.74 -48.03 44.68
C PRO A 11 -10.90 -47.03 44.54
N ASN A 12 -11.99 -47.37 45.20
CA ASN A 12 -13.32 -46.76 45.18
C ASN A 12 -13.41 -45.33 45.73
N LYS A 13 -14.36 -44.58 45.15
CA LYS A 13 -14.87 -43.28 45.59
C LYS A 13 -15.69 -43.40 46.88
N ASN A 14 -15.52 -42.46 47.81
CA ASN A 14 -16.51 -42.06 48.80
C ASN A 14 -16.65 -40.53 48.73
N PHE A 15 -17.84 -40.04 48.42
CA PHE A 15 -18.17 -38.62 48.29
C PHE A 15 -18.88 -38.18 49.58
N PHE A 16 -18.26 -37.28 50.35
CA PHE A 16 -18.90 -36.63 51.50
C PHE A 16 -19.37 -35.24 51.06
N LEU A 17 -20.66 -34.96 51.22
CA LEU A 17 -21.33 -33.72 50.86
C LEU A 17 -21.20 -32.73 52.03
N LEU A 18 -20.46 -31.63 51.85
CA LEU A 18 -20.40 -30.51 52.80
C LEU A 18 -21.33 -29.40 52.32
N ILE A 19 -22.41 -29.15 53.07
CA ILE A 19 -23.35 -28.05 52.83
C ILE A 19 -22.75 -26.79 53.45
N VAL A 20 -22.37 -25.82 52.61
CA VAL A 20 -22.00 -24.47 53.04
C VAL A 20 -23.19 -23.55 52.82
N LEU A 21 -23.72 -23.00 53.91
CA LEU A 21 -24.72 -21.92 53.90
C LEU A 21 -24.03 -20.63 53.42
N ILE A 22 -24.45 -20.09 52.27
CA ILE A 22 -24.05 -18.74 51.82
C ILE A 22 -25.25 -17.82 52.00
N THR A 23 -25.06 -16.81 52.84
CA THR A 23 -25.99 -15.68 53.03
C THR A 23 -26.11 -14.87 51.74
N ILE A 24 -27.32 -14.79 51.21
CA ILE A 24 -27.66 -13.90 50.08
C ILE A 24 -27.69 -12.44 50.56
N ILE A 25 -26.64 -11.70 50.25
CA ILE A 25 -26.69 -10.23 50.26
C ILE A 25 -27.31 -9.82 48.93
N SER A 26 -28.50 -9.23 49.00
CA SER A 26 -29.16 -8.56 47.90
C SER A 26 -28.42 -7.26 47.59
N CYS A 27 -27.79 -7.19 46.42
CA CYS A 27 -27.45 -5.95 45.75
C CYS A 27 -28.15 -5.97 44.39
N ASP A 28 -28.95 -4.94 44.14
CA ASP A 28 -29.68 -4.72 42.90
C ASP A 28 -28.73 -4.72 41.69
N LYS A 29 -29.05 -5.53 40.69
CA LYS A 29 -28.49 -5.39 39.35
C LYS A 29 -29.06 -4.10 38.75
N SER A 30 -28.25 -3.06 38.71
CA SER A 30 -28.39 -2.07 37.64
C SER A 30 -27.96 -2.76 36.35
N ASP A 31 -28.86 -2.83 35.36
CA ASP A 31 -28.51 -3.16 33.98
C ASP A 31 -27.58 -2.06 33.44
N GLY A 32 -26.29 -2.21 33.71
CA GLY A 32 -25.23 -1.53 33.00
C GLY A 32 -24.90 -2.37 31.78
N THR A 33 -25.33 -1.92 30.61
CA THR A 33 -24.70 -2.33 29.35
C THR A 33 -23.22 -1.97 29.47
N ASP A 34 -22.37 -2.95 29.71
CA ASP A 34 -20.93 -2.81 29.44
C ASP A 34 -20.80 -2.56 27.94
N VAL A 35 -20.75 -1.28 27.59
CA VAL A 35 -20.33 -0.83 26.28
C VAL A 35 -18.89 -1.30 26.17
N ILE A 36 -18.65 -2.34 25.37
CA ILE A 36 -17.32 -2.57 24.82
C ILE A 36 -17.02 -1.29 24.03
N VAL A 37 -16.26 -0.39 24.64
CA VAL A 37 -15.71 0.76 23.94
C VAL A 37 -14.65 0.15 23.03
N GLU A 38 -15.03 -0.12 21.78
CA GLU A 38 -14.04 -0.30 20.73
C GLU A 38 -13.06 0.87 20.84
N PRO A 39 -11.74 0.63 20.75
CA PRO A 39 -10.79 1.73 20.67
C PRO A 39 -11.27 2.68 19.56
N PRO A 40 -11.16 4.00 19.74
CA PRO A 40 -11.59 4.94 18.72
C PRO A 40 -10.97 4.51 17.40
N ASN A 41 -11.83 4.21 16.41
CA ASN A 41 -11.41 3.90 15.06
C ASN A 41 -10.36 4.96 14.67
N PRO A 42 -9.11 4.59 14.32
CA PRO A 42 -8.12 5.55 13.90
C PRO A 42 -8.79 6.46 12.86
N LEU A 43 -8.72 7.78 13.08
CA LEU A 43 -9.44 8.78 12.30
C LEU A 43 -9.37 8.40 10.82
N ALA A 44 -10.49 7.92 10.27
CA ALA A 44 -10.53 7.49 8.89
C ALA A 44 -10.13 8.68 8.01
N VAL A 45 -9.29 8.44 7.00
CA VAL A 45 -8.90 9.48 6.05
C VAL A 45 -10.15 10.12 5.43
N ASP A 46 -10.19 11.45 5.39
CA ASP A 46 -11.24 12.17 4.69
C ASP A 46 -10.94 12.17 3.19
N LEU A 47 -11.41 11.12 2.50
CA LEU A 47 -11.27 10.96 1.05
C LEU A 47 -12.00 12.06 0.25
N THR A 48 -12.83 12.87 0.90
CA THR A 48 -13.53 13.99 0.23
C THR A 48 -12.68 15.25 0.15
N LYS A 49 -11.53 15.30 0.82
CA LYS A 49 -10.67 16.49 0.96
C LYS A 49 -9.17 16.17 0.90
N LEU A 50 -8.75 15.39 -0.10
CA LEU A 50 -7.33 15.08 -0.30
C LEU A 50 -6.59 16.31 -0.85
N PRO A 51 -5.34 16.57 -0.42
CA PRO A 51 -4.53 17.63 -1.02
C PRO A 51 -4.10 17.24 -2.44
N PHE A 52 -4.01 18.23 -3.34
CA PHE A 52 -3.38 18.02 -4.65
C PHE A 52 -1.86 17.94 -4.55
N GLY A 53 -1.28 17.08 -5.37
CA GLY A 53 0.15 17.04 -5.67
C GLY A 53 0.64 18.12 -6.62
N GLY A 54 1.94 18.39 -6.56
CA GLY A 54 2.62 19.30 -7.49
C GLY A 54 2.33 20.79 -7.30
N SER A 55 1.59 21.15 -6.24
CA SER A 55 1.35 22.53 -5.82
C SER A 55 1.68 22.69 -4.34
N SER A 56 2.34 23.81 -4.00
CA SER A 56 2.80 24.11 -2.65
C SER A 56 1.72 23.80 -1.59
N PRO A 57 2.06 23.07 -0.51
CA PRO A 57 3.42 22.73 -0.06
C PRO A 57 4.05 21.52 -0.76
N THR A 58 3.31 20.73 -1.54
CA THR A 58 3.88 19.59 -2.26
C THR A 58 4.47 20.00 -3.60
N ASN A 59 5.55 19.36 -4.05
CA ASN A 59 6.17 19.71 -5.33
C ASN A 59 6.51 18.47 -6.17
N ILE A 60 6.52 18.66 -7.49
CA ILE A 60 7.15 17.73 -8.43
C ILE A 60 8.46 18.39 -8.86
N LEU A 61 9.55 17.92 -8.28
CA LEU A 61 10.91 18.38 -8.55
C LEU A 61 11.50 17.58 -9.69
N ILE A 62 12.11 18.24 -10.67
CA ILE A 62 12.64 17.57 -11.86
C ILE A 62 14.14 17.86 -11.98
N ARG A 63 14.95 16.81 -11.80
CA ARG A 63 16.41 16.92 -11.75
C ARG A 63 17.01 17.53 -13.01
N ASN A 64 16.59 17.05 -14.18
CA ASN A 64 17.07 17.58 -15.45
C ASN A 64 16.50 18.97 -15.82
N GLN A 65 15.64 19.57 -14.97
CA GLN A 65 15.10 20.92 -15.11
C GLN A 65 15.53 21.86 -13.97
N GLY A 66 16.56 21.49 -13.18
CA GLY A 66 17.20 22.39 -12.23
C GLY A 66 16.87 22.16 -10.75
N ALA A 67 16.23 21.04 -10.39
CA ALA A 67 16.06 20.62 -9.00
C ALA A 67 17.07 19.51 -8.64
N PRO A 68 18.30 19.83 -8.20
CA PRO A 68 19.38 18.85 -8.10
C PRO A 68 19.29 17.87 -6.92
N ASN A 69 18.38 18.10 -5.97
CA ASN A 69 18.22 17.36 -4.72
C ASN A 69 16.73 17.12 -4.45
N PRO A 70 16.37 16.11 -3.63
CA PRO A 70 15.01 15.97 -3.14
C PRO A 70 14.69 17.08 -2.13
N ASP A 71 13.40 17.23 -1.82
CA ASP A 71 12.90 18.15 -0.81
C ASP A 71 11.74 17.49 -0.06
N PHE A 72 11.48 17.97 1.14
CA PHE A 72 10.37 17.52 1.97
C PHE A 72 9.02 17.72 1.25
N LEU A 73 8.06 16.82 1.49
CA LEU A 73 6.72 16.81 0.85
C LEU A 73 6.74 16.79 -0.68
N SER A 74 7.83 16.33 -1.30
CA SER A 74 8.01 16.46 -2.75
C SER A 74 8.38 15.13 -3.41
N LEU A 75 7.96 14.97 -4.66
CA LEU A 75 8.43 13.91 -5.54
C LEU A 75 9.61 14.43 -6.36
N TRP A 76 10.75 13.76 -6.29
CA TRP A 76 11.97 14.12 -7.02
C TRP A 76 12.23 13.18 -8.19
N LEU A 77 11.86 13.63 -9.39
CA LEU A 77 11.99 12.89 -10.64
C LEU A 77 13.33 13.15 -11.33
N CYS A 78 13.89 12.12 -11.96
CA CYS A 78 15.10 12.27 -12.76
C CYS A 78 14.87 13.11 -14.03
N GLY A 79 13.65 13.08 -14.56
CA GLY A 79 13.22 13.82 -15.74
C GLY A 79 11.75 13.53 -16.04
N LEU A 80 11.12 14.28 -16.94
CA LEU A 80 9.81 13.96 -17.51
C LEU A 80 9.98 13.41 -18.94
N PRO A 81 9.07 12.56 -19.43
CA PRO A 81 9.02 12.22 -20.86
C PRO A 81 8.72 13.47 -21.70
N SER A 82 9.34 13.58 -22.87
CA SER A 82 9.19 14.75 -23.74
C SER A 82 7.84 14.83 -24.46
N ASN A 83 7.13 13.72 -24.53
CA ASN A 83 5.84 13.54 -25.21
C ASN A 83 4.76 13.04 -24.24
N GLY A 84 4.76 13.55 -23.01
CA GLY A 84 3.75 13.23 -22.01
C GLY A 84 2.33 13.47 -22.52
N ALA A 85 1.42 12.58 -22.14
CA ALA A 85 0.01 12.60 -22.51
C ALA A 85 -0.81 12.02 -21.35
N GLY A 86 -2.08 12.43 -21.26
CA GLY A 86 -2.98 12.02 -20.20
C GLY A 86 -4.00 13.12 -19.93
N ASN A 87 -4.89 12.87 -18.98
CA ASN A 87 -5.79 13.91 -18.52
C ASN A 87 -5.05 14.93 -17.63
N SER A 88 -5.50 16.19 -17.69
CA SER A 88 -4.99 17.27 -16.83
C SER A 88 -6.11 18.06 -16.15
N ASP A 89 -7.36 17.79 -16.50
CA ASP A 89 -8.52 18.46 -15.93
C ASP A 89 -9.11 17.63 -14.79
N ALA A 90 -9.09 18.19 -13.59
CA ALA A 90 -9.66 17.61 -12.37
C ALA A 90 -10.82 18.44 -11.81
N THR A 91 -11.38 19.37 -12.60
CA THR A 91 -12.34 20.38 -12.12
C THR A 91 -13.58 19.75 -11.48
N ASP A 92 -14.09 18.65 -12.03
CA ASP A 92 -15.35 18.02 -11.58
C ASP A 92 -15.27 17.42 -10.16
N TRP A 93 -14.07 17.07 -9.69
CA TRP A 93 -13.81 16.58 -8.33
C TRP A 93 -12.91 17.51 -7.52
N THR A 94 -12.62 18.71 -8.01
CA THR A 94 -11.95 19.75 -7.21
C THR A 94 -12.96 20.42 -6.28
N ASN A 95 -12.58 20.64 -5.03
CA ASN A 95 -13.36 21.36 -4.03
C ASN A 95 -13.08 22.88 -4.12
N PRO A 96 -14.02 23.74 -3.67
CA PRO A 96 -13.77 25.18 -3.59
C PRO A 96 -12.60 25.59 -2.68
N ASP A 97 -12.20 24.73 -1.73
CA ASP A 97 -11.07 24.96 -0.83
C ASP A 97 -9.71 24.53 -1.43
N GLY A 98 -9.70 24.04 -2.68
CA GLY A 98 -8.49 23.62 -3.38
C GLY A 98 -8.03 22.19 -3.06
N THR A 99 -8.81 21.41 -2.29
CA THR A 99 -8.62 19.95 -2.17
C THR A 99 -9.33 19.22 -3.31
N TRP A 100 -9.12 17.92 -3.44
CA TRP A 100 -9.87 17.07 -4.34
C TRP A 100 -10.63 15.96 -3.61
N ASP A 101 -11.75 15.55 -4.20
CA ASP A 101 -12.67 14.58 -3.66
C ASP A 101 -12.55 13.27 -4.44
N TYR A 102 -11.82 12.31 -3.86
CA TYR A 102 -11.64 10.98 -4.45
C TYR A 102 -12.97 10.27 -4.69
N THR A 103 -13.98 10.52 -3.85
CA THR A 103 -15.29 9.86 -3.93
C THR A 103 -16.16 10.40 -5.06
N ARG A 104 -15.88 11.61 -5.56
CA ARG A 104 -16.53 12.18 -6.75
C ARG A 104 -15.86 11.80 -8.07
N LYS A 105 -14.60 11.37 -8.02
CA LYS A 105 -13.81 11.07 -9.22
C LYS A 105 -14.27 9.75 -9.85
N PRO A 106 -14.61 9.72 -11.16
CA PRO A 106 -14.92 8.48 -11.86
C PRO A 106 -13.74 7.51 -11.84
N GLN A 107 -14.06 6.22 -11.81
CA GLN A 107 -13.08 5.14 -11.93
C GLN A 107 -13.28 4.39 -13.24
N VAL A 108 -12.22 3.76 -13.75
CA VAL A 108 -12.32 2.83 -14.88
C VAL A 108 -13.01 1.55 -14.40
N GLU A 109 -14.27 1.38 -14.78
CA GLU A 109 -15.05 0.20 -14.43
C GLU A 109 -14.54 -1.05 -15.15
N GLY A 110 -14.66 -2.20 -14.49
CA GLY A 110 -14.29 -3.48 -15.06
C GLY A 110 -14.10 -4.55 -14.00
N ASN A 111 -13.95 -5.79 -14.47
CA ASN A 111 -13.57 -6.91 -13.64
C ASN A 111 -12.77 -7.92 -14.48
N VAL A 112 -11.77 -7.42 -15.20
CA VAL A 112 -10.92 -8.22 -16.10
C VAL A 112 -9.93 -9.01 -15.25
N THR A 113 -9.93 -10.33 -15.37
CA THR A 113 -9.08 -11.22 -14.58
C THR A 113 -7.82 -11.62 -15.34
N TRP A 114 -6.72 -11.80 -14.61
CA TRP A 114 -5.42 -12.12 -15.17
C TRP A 114 -4.87 -13.44 -14.63
N ILE A 115 -4.04 -14.10 -15.43
CA ILE A 115 -3.21 -15.21 -14.93
C ILE A 115 -1.96 -14.58 -14.35
N SER A 116 -1.99 -14.27 -13.05
CA SER A 116 -0.85 -13.68 -12.36
C SER A 116 0.19 -14.73 -12.04
N GLU A 117 1.44 -14.42 -12.34
CA GLU A 117 2.61 -15.14 -11.86
C GLU A 117 3.44 -14.17 -11.04
N PHE A 118 3.61 -14.47 -9.76
CA PHE A 118 4.40 -13.65 -8.86
C PHE A 118 5.02 -14.51 -7.75
N ASN A 119 6.30 -14.28 -7.47
CA ASN A 119 7.02 -14.96 -6.42
C ASN A 119 8.10 -14.04 -5.83
N VAL A 120 8.22 -14.10 -4.51
CA VAL A 120 9.28 -13.45 -3.74
C VAL A 120 9.97 -14.55 -2.93
N SER A 121 11.29 -14.67 -3.08
CA SER A 121 12.07 -15.66 -2.34
C SER A 121 13.42 -15.11 -1.89
N LEU A 122 13.99 -15.72 -0.85
CA LEU A 122 15.39 -15.54 -0.50
C LEU A 122 16.21 -16.67 -1.14
N ASP A 123 17.33 -16.33 -1.77
CA ASP A 123 18.20 -17.30 -2.46
C ASP A 123 19.13 -18.08 -1.53
N GLY A 124 19.18 -17.70 -0.24
CA GLY A 124 20.10 -18.26 0.75
C GLY A 124 21.54 -17.74 0.68
N ASN A 125 21.85 -16.85 -0.28
CA ASN A 125 23.15 -16.21 -0.48
C ASN A 125 23.11 -14.70 -0.18
N GLY A 126 22.09 -14.26 0.57
CA GLY A 126 21.93 -12.86 0.97
C GLY A 126 21.12 -12.01 0.00
N ASN A 127 20.42 -12.61 -0.98
CA ASN A 127 19.58 -11.87 -1.92
C ASN A 127 18.10 -12.24 -1.79
N ARG A 128 17.25 -11.25 -2.01
CA ARG A 128 15.84 -11.40 -2.35
C ARG A 128 15.69 -11.41 -3.87
N ILE A 129 15.01 -12.42 -4.37
CA ILE A 129 14.67 -12.59 -5.79
C ILE A 129 13.17 -12.40 -5.95
N ILE A 130 12.78 -11.49 -6.83
CA ILE A 130 11.38 -11.25 -7.19
C ILE A 130 11.21 -11.60 -8.66
N THR A 131 10.29 -12.51 -8.95
CA THR A 131 9.96 -12.95 -10.31
C THR A 131 8.47 -12.88 -10.57
N GLY A 132 8.08 -12.67 -11.82
CA GLY A 132 6.68 -12.68 -12.19
C GLY A 132 6.44 -12.17 -13.61
N ASN A 133 5.17 -11.90 -13.92
CA ASN A 133 4.71 -11.45 -15.24
C ASN A 133 4.06 -10.04 -15.23
N ALA A 134 4.23 -9.28 -14.14
CA ALA A 134 3.68 -7.93 -13.93
C ALA A 134 2.15 -7.81 -13.92
N LEU A 135 1.41 -8.92 -14.02
CA LEU A 135 -0.05 -8.93 -13.98
C LEU A 135 -0.56 -9.06 -12.54
N PRO A 136 -1.62 -8.34 -12.17
CA PRO A 136 -2.14 -8.38 -10.81
C PRO A 136 -2.88 -9.69 -10.55
N ASP A 137 -2.82 -10.18 -9.31
CA ASP A 137 -3.60 -11.32 -8.82
C ASP A 137 -5.05 -10.95 -8.42
N HIS A 138 -5.46 -9.71 -8.71
CA HIS A 138 -6.83 -9.21 -8.61
C HIS A 138 -7.35 -8.74 -9.97
N PRO A 139 -8.67 -8.57 -10.14
CA PRO A 139 -9.22 -8.02 -11.37
C PRO A 139 -8.90 -6.53 -11.54
N THR A 140 -8.91 -6.05 -12.79
CA THR A 140 -8.71 -4.64 -13.14
C THR A 140 -9.94 -4.02 -13.82
N GLY A 141 -9.90 -2.71 -14.02
CA GLY A 141 -10.75 -2.00 -14.98
C GLY A 141 -10.57 -2.51 -16.42
N VAL A 142 -11.48 -2.11 -17.32
CA VAL A 142 -11.35 -2.38 -18.75
C VAL A 142 -10.43 -1.35 -19.40
N PHE A 143 -9.24 -1.79 -19.82
CA PHE A 143 -8.28 -1.02 -20.61
C PHE A 143 -8.10 -1.69 -21.99
N PRO A 144 -8.19 -0.94 -23.12
CA PRO A 144 -8.35 0.51 -23.23
C PRO A 144 -9.68 1.00 -22.67
N ILE A 145 -9.73 2.24 -22.19
CA ILE A 145 -10.95 2.78 -21.59
C ILE A 145 -12.05 2.76 -22.65
N THR A 146 -13.18 2.13 -22.32
CA THR A 146 -14.26 1.87 -23.29
C THR A 146 -14.90 3.17 -23.75
N PRO A 147 -14.94 3.46 -25.07
CA PRO A 147 -15.63 4.64 -25.61
C PRO A 147 -17.09 4.73 -25.14
N GLY A 148 -17.47 5.89 -24.61
CA GLY A 148 -18.82 6.15 -24.10
C GLY A 148 -19.04 5.79 -22.62
N SER A 149 -18.06 5.18 -21.94
CA SER A 149 -18.07 5.06 -20.47
C SER A 149 -17.95 6.42 -19.79
N VAL A 150 -18.21 6.48 -18.47
CA VAL A 150 -18.06 7.71 -17.69
C VAL A 150 -16.60 8.18 -17.67
N ALA A 151 -15.65 7.28 -17.41
CA ALA A 151 -14.22 7.58 -17.41
C ALA A 151 -13.73 8.12 -18.76
N TYR A 152 -14.24 7.58 -19.88
CA TYR A 152 -13.84 8.01 -21.23
C TYR A 152 -14.10 9.50 -21.53
N LYS A 153 -15.02 10.14 -20.79
CA LYS A 153 -15.29 11.58 -20.93
C LYS A 153 -14.10 12.43 -20.47
N TYR A 154 -13.27 11.89 -19.59
CA TYR A 154 -12.13 12.58 -18.96
C TYR A 154 -10.80 12.08 -19.54
N ASP A 155 -10.69 10.77 -19.76
CA ASP A 155 -9.48 10.15 -20.28
C ASP A 155 -9.82 9.02 -21.24
N GLY A 156 -9.32 9.12 -22.47
CA GLY A 156 -9.51 8.13 -23.51
C GLY A 156 -8.45 7.04 -23.55
N ASN A 157 -7.62 6.90 -22.50
CA ASN A 157 -6.45 6.01 -22.41
C ASN A 157 -6.56 4.79 -23.35
N PRO A 158 -5.82 4.80 -24.48
CA PRO A 158 -5.97 3.82 -25.55
C PRO A 158 -5.17 2.54 -25.30
N ASN A 159 -4.45 2.46 -24.18
CA ASN A 159 -3.47 1.41 -23.93
C ASN A 159 -4.12 0.14 -23.38
N VAL A 160 -3.49 -1.00 -23.63
CA VAL A 160 -3.90 -2.33 -23.14
C VAL A 160 -3.06 -2.73 -21.93
N ILE A 161 -3.45 -3.79 -21.23
CA ILE A 161 -2.61 -4.44 -20.21
C ILE A 161 -2.05 -5.73 -20.82
N SER A 162 -0.73 -5.88 -20.76
CA SER A 162 0.04 -7.01 -21.26
C SER A 162 1.02 -7.51 -20.20
N GLU A 163 1.46 -8.76 -20.32
CA GLU A 163 2.48 -9.33 -19.44
C GLU A 163 3.87 -8.74 -19.69
N HIS A 164 4.68 -8.64 -18.63
CA HIS A 164 6.08 -8.23 -18.70
C HIS A 164 6.93 -9.09 -17.77
N ASP A 165 8.09 -9.53 -18.24
CA ASP A 165 9.03 -10.27 -17.40
C ASP A 165 9.47 -9.41 -16.20
N VAL A 166 9.24 -9.93 -15.00
CA VAL A 166 9.77 -9.38 -13.75
C VAL A 166 10.92 -10.28 -13.30
N LEU A 167 12.10 -9.68 -13.14
CA LEU A 167 13.24 -10.28 -12.47
C LEU A 167 14.00 -9.17 -11.72
N TYR A 168 13.77 -9.07 -10.43
CA TYR A 168 14.53 -8.20 -9.53
C TYR A 168 15.38 -9.01 -8.57
N THR A 169 16.56 -8.49 -8.27
CA THR A 169 17.47 -9.06 -7.27
C THR A 169 17.91 -7.92 -6.37
N PHE A 170 17.52 -7.99 -5.10
CA PHE A 170 17.86 -7.02 -4.08
C PHE A 170 18.66 -7.72 -2.97
N PRO A 171 19.47 -7.01 -2.19
CA PRO A 171 19.95 -7.53 -0.91
C PRO A 171 18.76 -7.98 -0.04
N ALA A 172 18.89 -9.10 0.66
CA ALA A 172 17.86 -9.58 1.59
C ALA A 172 17.59 -8.53 2.70
N ILE A 173 18.65 -7.86 3.14
CA ILE A 173 18.59 -6.68 4.02
C ILE A 173 19.06 -5.47 3.20
N PRO A 174 18.16 -4.57 2.78
CA PRO A 174 18.50 -3.37 2.04
C PRO A 174 19.32 -2.40 2.90
N GLU A 175 20.16 -1.60 2.25
CA GLU A 175 21.05 -0.63 2.90
C GLU A 175 20.74 0.78 2.41
N VAL A 176 20.74 1.75 3.34
CA VAL A 176 20.63 3.17 3.02
C VAL A 176 21.86 3.60 2.24
N ALA A 177 21.65 4.25 1.11
CA ALA A 177 22.72 4.79 0.30
C ALA A 177 23.31 6.08 0.91
N PRO A 178 24.56 6.44 0.56
CA PRO A 178 25.17 7.67 1.05
C PRO A 178 24.41 8.95 0.68
N GLU A 179 23.73 8.96 -0.47
CA GLU A 179 22.94 10.09 -0.98
C GLU A 179 21.66 9.53 -1.61
N PRO A 180 20.51 10.22 -1.53
CA PRO A 180 19.30 9.79 -2.22
C PRO A 180 19.44 9.89 -3.75
N SER A 181 18.69 9.07 -4.50
CA SER A 181 18.59 9.18 -5.96
C SER A 181 17.17 9.52 -6.41
N CYS A 182 17.07 10.23 -7.53
CA CYS A 182 15.79 10.62 -8.10
C CYS A 182 15.03 9.39 -8.62
N VAL A 183 13.70 9.49 -8.67
CA VAL A 183 12.84 8.44 -9.20
C VAL A 183 12.76 8.56 -10.72
N PHE A 184 12.95 7.45 -11.43
CA PHE A 184 12.79 7.41 -12.89
C PHE A 184 11.32 7.27 -13.27
N PHE A 185 10.96 7.71 -14.48
CA PHE A 185 9.66 7.36 -15.04
C PHE A 185 9.55 5.86 -15.26
N GLY A 186 8.40 5.31 -14.88
CA GLY A 186 8.11 3.88 -14.93
C GLY A 186 8.04 3.27 -13.53
N PRO A 187 8.25 1.95 -13.42
CA PRO A 187 8.21 1.26 -12.14
C PRO A 187 9.19 1.89 -11.15
N SER A 188 8.67 2.30 -10.00
CA SER A 188 9.43 2.69 -8.81
C SER A 188 9.52 1.55 -7.80
N GLY A 189 8.62 0.56 -7.93
CA GLY A 189 8.62 -0.66 -7.14
C GLY A 189 7.69 -1.72 -7.73
N ILE A 190 7.47 -2.78 -6.96
CA ILE A 190 6.56 -3.87 -7.27
C ILE A 190 5.72 -4.23 -6.05
N SER A 191 4.40 -4.29 -6.27
CA SER A 191 3.41 -4.67 -5.28
C SER A 191 3.43 -6.18 -5.03
N LEU A 192 3.05 -6.61 -3.83
CA LEU A 192 2.83 -8.02 -3.53
C LEU A 192 1.65 -8.64 -4.30
N SER A 193 0.80 -7.82 -4.94
CA SER A 193 -0.19 -8.28 -5.91
C SER A 193 0.40 -8.64 -7.29
N GLY A 194 1.70 -8.38 -7.51
CA GLY A 194 2.42 -8.73 -8.74
C GLY A 194 2.59 -7.60 -9.75
N SER A 195 1.87 -6.49 -9.62
CA SER A 195 1.98 -5.34 -10.54
C SER A 195 2.91 -4.23 -10.05
N ALA A 196 3.33 -3.38 -10.96
CA ALA A 196 4.26 -2.30 -10.66
C ALA A 196 3.63 -1.20 -9.79
N ILE A 197 4.48 -0.56 -9.00
CA ILE A 197 4.17 0.67 -8.26
C ILE A 197 4.87 1.80 -9.00
N TYR A 198 4.13 2.82 -9.42
CA TYR A 198 4.69 4.03 -10.01
C TYR A 198 4.62 5.18 -9.01
N HIS A 199 5.52 6.15 -9.17
CA HIS A 199 5.50 7.39 -8.39
C HIS A 199 4.22 8.22 -8.63
N GLY A 200 3.91 9.15 -7.73
CA GLY A 200 2.65 9.91 -7.78
C GLY A 200 2.43 10.86 -8.97
N ALA A 201 3.43 11.10 -9.83
CA ALA A 201 3.29 12.00 -11.00
C ALA A 201 2.92 11.28 -12.31
N SER A 202 2.10 11.94 -13.12
CA SER A 202 1.79 11.55 -14.50
C SER A 202 2.91 11.95 -15.46
N THR A 203 2.80 11.53 -16.72
CA THR A 203 3.73 11.96 -17.78
C THR A 203 3.64 13.46 -18.10
N LEU A 204 2.58 14.15 -17.68
CA LEU A 204 2.44 15.60 -17.77
C LEU A 204 3.10 16.35 -16.61
N GLY A 205 3.65 15.64 -15.62
CA GLY A 205 4.26 16.26 -14.43
C GLY A 205 3.24 16.88 -13.49
N ASN A 206 2.05 16.30 -13.40
CA ASN A 206 1.01 16.64 -12.43
C ASN A 206 0.64 15.40 -11.59
N ASP A 207 -0.21 15.57 -10.58
CA ASP A 207 -0.70 14.50 -9.72
C ASP A 207 -1.48 13.43 -10.53
N ALA A 208 -0.90 12.24 -10.70
CA ALA A 208 -1.50 11.15 -11.45
C ALA A 208 -2.80 10.65 -10.81
N ALA A 209 -2.83 10.50 -9.49
CA ALA A 209 -4.01 9.98 -8.78
C ALA A 209 -5.20 10.93 -8.91
N ALA A 210 -4.95 12.22 -8.84
CA ALA A 210 -5.97 13.25 -8.98
C ALA A 210 -6.38 13.46 -10.45
N HIS A 211 -5.49 13.29 -11.43
CA HIS A 211 -5.78 13.69 -12.82
C HIS A 211 -6.06 12.51 -13.77
N GLU A 212 -5.34 11.39 -13.68
CA GLU A 212 -5.49 10.25 -14.60
C GLU A 212 -6.66 9.33 -14.20
N MET A 213 -7.27 8.60 -15.13
CA MET A 213 -8.36 7.68 -14.80
C MET A 213 -7.82 6.33 -14.31
N LEU A 214 -7.93 6.11 -13.01
CA LEU A 214 -7.55 4.86 -12.33
C LEU A 214 -8.78 3.95 -12.16
N ASP A 215 -8.56 2.65 -12.06
CA ASP A 215 -9.59 1.70 -11.64
C ASP A 215 -9.76 1.68 -10.10
N ARG A 216 -10.63 0.80 -9.60
CA ARG A 216 -10.94 0.69 -8.17
C ARG A 216 -9.76 0.28 -7.28
N PHE A 217 -8.71 -0.31 -7.86
CA PHE A 217 -7.47 -0.68 -7.17
C PHE A 217 -6.42 0.45 -7.21
N GLY A 218 -6.75 1.61 -7.79
CA GLY A 218 -5.83 2.75 -7.86
C GLY A 218 -4.75 2.60 -8.93
N GLY A 219 -5.00 1.75 -9.93
CA GLY A 219 -4.07 1.52 -11.03
C GLY A 219 -4.66 1.77 -12.42
N HIS A 220 -3.77 1.85 -13.40
CA HIS A 220 -4.06 1.97 -14.83
C HIS A 220 -2.90 1.42 -15.67
N THR A 221 -2.94 1.61 -16.99
CA THR A 221 -1.88 1.20 -17.92
C THR A 221 -1.40 2.36 -18.77
N ASP A 222 -0.14 2.33 -19.20
CA ASP A 222 0.50 3.35 -20.02
C ASP A 222 0.89 2.81 -21.41
N GLY A 223 1.61 3.61 -22.20
CA GLY A 223 2.11 3.20 -23.52
C GLY A 223 3.15 2.06 -23.48
N THR A 224 3.57 1.60 -22.30
CA THR A 224 4.36 0.37 -22.12
C THR A 224 3.49 -0.86 -21.89
N GLU A 225 2.16 -0.71 -21.89
CA GLU A 225 1.18 -1.77 -21.66
C GLU A 225 1.30 -2.44 -20.28
N ARG A 226 1.95 -1.78 -19.32
CA ARG A 226 2.12 -2.29 -17.96
C ARG A 226 1.05 -1.73 -17.05
N TYR A 227 0.31 -2.60 -16.37
CA TYR A 227 -0.57 -2.18 -15.28
C TYR A 227 0.25 -1.75 -14.05
N HIS A 228 -0.09 -0.60 -13.48
CA HIS A 228 0.62 -0.03 -12.34
C HIS A 228 -0.26 0.85 -11.46
N TYR A 229 0.10 0.92 -10.17
CA TYR A 229 -0.61 1.74 -9.18
C TYR A 229 0.04 3.12 -9.02
N HIS A 230 -0.80 4.14 -8.83
CA HIS A 230 -0.40 5.47 -8.37
C HIS A 230 -0.98 5.83 -7.00
N PHE A 231 -2.00 5.11 -6.53
CA PHE A 231 -2.76 5.47 -5.33
C PHE A 231 -3.08 4.24 -4.48
N PRO A 232 -3.03 4.32 -3.14
CA PRO A 232 -3.34 3.21 -2.26
C PRO A 232 -4.86 3.08 -2.07
N ALA A 233 -5.58 2.67 -3.12
CA ALA A 233 -7.01 2.45 -3.03
C ALA A 233 -7.34 1.37 -1.98
N GLN A 234 -8.50 1.50 -1.33
CA GLN A 234 -8.91 0.57 -0.28
C GLN A 234 -8.95 -0.88 -0.77
N ASP A 235 -9.46 -1.12 -1.98
CA ASP A 235 -9.51 -2.46 -2.59
C ASP A 235 -8.11 -3.09 -2.73
N LEU A 236 -7.08 -2.30 -3.06
CA LEU A 236 -5.70 -2.78 -3.14
C LEU A 236 -5.14 -3.14 -1.76
N GLN A 237 -5.35 -2.25 -0.79
CA GLN A 237 -4.93 -2.49 0.59
C GLN A 237 -5.59 -3.74 1.16
N ASP A 238 -6.91 -3.88 1.03
CA ASP A 238 -7.67 -5.01 1.54
C ASP A 238 -7.38 -6.32 0.81
N HIS A 239 -7.04 -6.25 -0.48
CA HIS A 239 -6.64 -7.41 -1.25
C HIS A 239 -5.28 -7.95 -0.82
N ILE A 240 -4.28 -7.07 -0.62
CA ILE A 240 -2.94 -7.49 -0.19
C ILE A 240 -2.95 -7.89 1.29
N HIS A 241 -3.47 -7.02 2.15
CA HIS A 241 -3.58 -7.26 3.58
C HIS A 241 -4.61 -6.32 4.23
N PRO A 242 -5.82 -6.79 4.56
CA PRO A 242 -6.82 -5.97 5.22
C PRO A 242 -6.29 -5.48 6.56
N HIS A 243 -6.31 -4.17 6.77
CA HIS A 243 -5.77 -3.58 7.98
C HIS A 243 -6.75 -3.70 9.14
N ALA A 244 -6.30 -4.26 10.26
CA ALA A 244 -7.10 -4.39 11.48
C ALA A 244 -6.63 -3.46 12.60
N SER A 245 -5.31 -3.40 12.83
CA SER A 245 -4.71 -2.58 13.90
C SER A 245 -3.19 -2.52 13.76
N GLY A 246 -2.56 -1.49 14.34
CA GLY A 246 -1.10 -1.39 14.44
C GLY A 246 -0.43 -0.93 13.15
N HIS A 247 0.84 -1.25 12.98
CA HIS A 247 1.55 -0.93 11.75
C HIS A 247 0.93 -1.67 10.55
N SER A 248 0.91 -1.02 9.39
CA SER A 248 0.47 -1.67 8.16
C SER A 248 1.36 -2.85 7.80
N ALA A 249 0.83 -3.80 7.04
CA ALA A 249 1.64 -4.88 6.49
C ALA A 249 2.49 -4.37 5.30
N LEU A 250 3.50 -5.16 4.96
CA LEU A 250 4.29 -4.95 3.76
C LEU A 250 3.37 -5.06 2.53
N MET A 251 3.41 -4.07 1.65
CA MET A 251 2.61 -4.01 0.43
C MET A 251 3.43 -4.25 -0.84
N GLY A 252 4.75 -4.14 -0.77
CA GLY A 252 5.63 -4.35 -1.91
C GLY A 252 7.08 -4.02 -1.60
N TYR A 253 7.90 -3.97 -2.66
CA TYR A 253 9.32 -3.59 -2.59
C TYR A 253 9.59 -2.48 -3.59
N MET A 254 10.30 -1.44 -3.17
CA MET A 254 10.80 -0.39 -4.06
C MET A 254 12.07 -0.88 -4.76
N LEU A 255 12.43 -0.25 -5.89
CA LEU A 255 13.55 -0.71 -6.72
C LEU A 255 14.93 -0.50 -6.07
N ASP A 256 15.00 0.18 -4.93
CA ASP A 256 16.19 0.29 -4.09
C ASP A 256 16.23 -0.79 -2.97
N GLY A 257 15.35 -1.79 -3.05
CA GLY A 257 15.31 -2.96 -2.18
C GLY A 257 14.51 -2.80 -0.88
N PHE A 258 14.17 -1.58 -0.49
CA PHE A 258 13.37 -1.33 0.71
C PHE A 258 11.90 -1.71 0.53
N GLY A 259 11.24 -2.08 1.64
CA GLY A 259 9.81 -2.33 1.66
C GLY A 259 8.99 -1.06 1.54
N ILE A 260 7.79 -1.17 0.96
CA ILE A 260 6.73 -0.17 1.09
C ILE A 260 5.54 -0.78 1.84
N TYR A 261 5.08 -0.09 2.87
CA TYR A 261 4.00 -0.52 3.76
C TYR A 261 2.74 0.32 3.51
N GLY A 262 1.60 -0.13 4.02
CA GLY A 262 0.35 0.67 4.00
C GLY A 262 0.42 1.95 4.85
N PRO A 263 -0.68 2.72 4.95
CA PRO A 263 -0.67 4.08 5.47
C PRO A 263 -0.62 4.22 6.99
N TYR A 264 -0.55 3.13 7.73
CA TYR A 264 -0.48 3.13 9.19
C TYR A 264 0.93 2.80 9.67
N GLY A 265 1.50 3.68 10.48
CA GLY A 265 2.83 3.56 11.11
C GLY A 265 2.76 2.96 12.52
N GLU A 266 3.73 3.33 13.37
CA GLU A 266 3.79 2.92 14.78
C GLU A 266 2.46 3.21 15.51
N ASP A 267 2.09 2.32 16.43
CA ASP A 267 0.85 2.38 17.21
C ASP A 267 -0.46 2.48 16.39
N GLY A 268 -0.42 2.18 15.09
CA GLY A 268 -1.59 2.31 14.21
C GLY A 268 -1.95 3.74 13.85
N LYS A 269 -0.99 4.66 13.98
CA LYS A 269 -1.16 6.05 13.53
C LYS A 269 -1.27 6.08 12.01
N LEU A 270 -2.36 6.66 11.50
CA LEU A 270 -2.46 7.04 10.09
C LEU A 270 -1.41 8.12 9.79
N LEU A 271 -0.50 7.83 8.85
CA LEU A 271 0.58 8.70 8.45
C LEU A 271 0.16 9.63 7.31
N SER A 272 0.76 10.82 7.31
CA SER A 272 0.80 11.75 6.19
C SER A 272 2.24 11.95 5.73
N SER A 273 2.44 12.59 4.58
CA SER A 273 3.78 12.96 4.10
C SER A 273 4.55 13.81 5.11
N ALA A 274 3.84 14.57 5.96
CA ALA A 274 4.46 15.39 7.00
C ALA A 274 5.10 14.58 8.15
N ASP A 275 4.77 13.28 8.24
CA ASP A 275 5.32 12.36 9.24
C ASP A 275 6.55 11.60 8.73
N LEU A 276 6.91 11.74 7.45
CA LEU A 276 7.94 10.97 6.75
C LEU A 276 9.15 11.85 6.38
N ASP A 277 10.26 11.26 5.93
CA ASP A 277 11.44 12.01 5.48
C ASP A 277 11.27 12.56 4.04
N GLU A 278 12.31 13.20 3.50
CA GLU A 278 12.30 13.75 2.13
C GLU A 278 12.11 12.71 1.03
N CYS A 279 12.35 11.43 1.30
CA CYS A 279 12.13 10.32 0.40
C CYS A 279 10.80 9.59 0.65
N HIS A 280 9.97 10.10 1.56
CA HIS A 280 8.66 9.55 1.92
C HIS A 280 8.76 8.20 2.63
N GLY A 281 9.79 8.04 3.47
CA GLY A 281 9.95 6.91 4.37
C GLY A 281 10.50 7.32 5.73
N HIS A 282 10.81 6.35 6.57
CA HIS A 282 11.45 6.54 7.88
C HIS A 282 12.03 5.23 8.38
N THR A 283 12.71 5.26 9.53
CA THR A 283 13.29 4.09 10.18
C THR A 283 12.65 3.86 11.53
N HIS A 284 12.05 2.68 11.68
CA HIS A 284 11.62 2.12 12.95
C HIS A 284 11.45 0.58 12.82
N PRO A 285 11.18 -0.16 13.91
CA PRO A 285 10.97 -1.60 13.85
C PRO A 285 9.76 -2.00 13.00
N VAL A 286 9.98 -2.78 11.94
CA VAL A 286 8.93 -3.37 11.10
C VAL A 286 9.08 -4.88 10.97
N LEU A 287 7.97 -5.57 10.68
CA LEU A 287 7.99 -6.98 10.35
C LEU A 287 8.60 -7.16 8.96
N TRP A 288 9.78 -7.78 8.91
CA TRP A 288 10.58 -8.02 7.71
C TRP A 288 11.01 -9.48 7.67
N ASP A 289 10.59 -10.21 6.64
CA ASP A 289 10.88 -11.65 6.48
C ASP A 289 10.55 -12.50 7.74
N GLY A 290 9.51 -12.09 8.50
CA GLY A 290 9.03 -12.78 9.70
C GLY A 290 9.69 -12.33 11.01
N GLU A 291 10.63 -11.40 10.99
CA GLU A 291 11.30 -10.87 12.16
C GLU A 291 11.09 -9.35 12.30
N MET A 292 11.09 -8.84 13.53
CA MET A 292 11.06 -7.40 13.76
C MET A 292 12.47 -6.83 13.60
N VAL A 293 12.66 -5.93 12.65
CA VAL A 293 13.95 -5.33 12.31
C VAL A 293 13.80 -3.80 12.27
N ASP A 294 14.73 -3.09 12.91
CA ASP A 294 14.85 -1.64 12.76
C ASP A 294 15.42 -1.34 11.36
N LEU A 295 14.55 -0.97 10.44
CA LEU A 295 14.85 -0.89 9.01
C LEU A 295 14.18 0.34 8.42
N TYR A 296 14.89 1.06 7.54
CA TYR A 296 14.25 2.10 6.74
C TYR A 296 13.19 1.47 5.82
N HIS A 297 12.05 2.12 5.65
CA HIS A 297 11.00 1.67 4.74
C HIS A 297 10.09 2.83 4.34
N TYR A 298 9.40 2.64 3.21
CA TYR A 298 8.45 3.61 2.69
C TYR A 298 7.04 3.32 3.18
N HIS A 299 6.19 4.33 3.09
CA HIS A 299 4.76 4.18 3.31
C HIS A 299 3.97 4.65 2.09
N TRP A 300 2.88 3.95 1.82
CA TRP A 300 1.75 4.54 1.14
C TRP A 300 1.11 5.60 2.03
N THR A 301 0.68 6.73 1.50
CA THR A 301 -0.15 7.73 2.19
C THR A 301 -1.26 8.23 1.27
N TYR A 302 -2.23 8.95 1.81
CA TYR A 302 -3.35 9.50 1.03
C TYR A 302 -3.11 10.93 0.53
N ASP A 303 -2.00 11.53 0.90
CA ASP A 303 -1.51 12.81 0.41
C ASP A 303 -0.29 12.62 -0.50
N PHE A 304 -0.16 13.49 -1.50
CA PHE A 304 0.96 13.46 -2.44
C PHE A 304 2.31 13.57 -1.71
N PRO A 305 3.34 12.78 -2.05
CA PRO A 305 3.50 11.94 -3.26
C PRO A 305 2.83 10.56 -3.27
N TYR A 306 2.01 10.24 -2.26
CA TYR A 306 1.33 8.94 -2.03
C TYR A 306 2.25 7.77 -1.76
N ASN A 307 3.45 7.75 -2.34
CA ASN A 307 4.50 6.78 -2.12
C ASN A 307 5.85 7.51 -2.24
N ILE A 308 6.91 6.80 -2.58
CA ILE A 308 8.29 7.29 -2.64
C ILE A 308 8.46 8.72 -3.21
N GLY A 309 9.19 9.57 -2.46
CA GLY A 309 9.64 10.89 -2.91
C GLY A 309 11.00 10.84 -3.63
N CYS A 310 11.88 9.94 -3.19
CA CYS A 310 13.17 9.60 -3.79
C CYS A 310 13.62 8.22 -3.34
N PHE A 311 14.54 7.59 -4.06
CA PHE A 311 15.19 6.38 -3.57
C PHE A 311 16.20 6.71 -2.48
N LYS A 312 16.14 5.97 -1.38
CA LYS A 312 17.01 6.07 -0.21
C LYS A 312 18.02 4.94 -0.14
N GLY A 313 17.75 3.81 -0.79
CA GLY A 313 18.54 2.60 -0.69
C GLY A 313 19.55 2.36 -1.81
N THR A 314 20.15 1.18 -1.74
CA THR A 314 21.01 0.61 -2.79
C THR A 314 20.37 -0.68 -3.31
N PRO A 315 20.39 -0.94 -4.64
CA PRO A 315 21.09 -0.20 -5.68
C PRO A 315 20.42 1.15 -6.04
N GLN A 316 21.18 2.03 -6.67
CA GLN A 316 20.71 3.31 -7.24
C GLN A 316 20.64 3.26 -8.76
#